data_AF-A0A7K0TW81-F1
#
_entry.id   AF-A0A7K0TW81-F1
#
_cell.length_a   1.000
_cell.length_b   1.000
_cell.length_c   1.000
_cell.angle_alpha   90.00
_cell.angle_beta   90.00
_cell.angle_gamma   90.00
#
_symmetry.space_group_name_H-M   'P 1'
#
loop_
_entity.id
_entity.type
_entity.pdbx_description
1 polymer ?
#
loop_
_entity_poly.entity_id
_entity_poly.type
_entity_poly.pdbx_seq_one_letter_code
_entity_poly.pdbx_strand_id
1 'polypeptide(L)'
;MKQQFLNRKTFAITAILICITQISFAPSASAVKGYRYWGYFQASPNATSWEAAMTGPTVKLTDGAVEGWSFSASNDVTPATPPNDSPDFATLCADTPEANGKIRVGLVINFGPESI
;
A
#
# COMPACT_ATOMS: atom_id res chain seq x y z
N MET A 1 33.54 61.08 -9.51
CA MET A 1 33.01 59.70 -9.40
C MET A 1 32.10 59.67 -8.18
N LYS A 2 30.77 59.75 -8.35
CA LYS A 2 29.81 59.82 -7.23
C LYS A 2 29.54 58.41 -6.72
N GLN A 3 30.12 58.05 -5.58
CA GLN A 3 29.76 56.84 -4.84
C GLN A 3 28.33 57.04 -4.30
N GLN A 4 27.34 56.49 -4.99
CA GLN A 4 25.95 56.48 -4.55
C GLN A 4 25.89 55.63 -3.28
N PHE A 5 25.79 56.25 -2.10
CA PHE A 5 25.50 55.56 -0.85
C PHE A 5 24.11 54.94 -0.99
N LEU A 6 24.08 53.63 -1.25
CA LEU A 6 22.83 52.89 -1.37
C LEU A 6 22.09 53.01 -0.03
N ASN A 7 20.95 53.70 -0.05
CA ASN A 7 20.17 54.02 1.15
C ASN A 7 19.84 52.72 1.91
N ARG A 8 20.00 52.72 3.23
CA ARG A 8 19.71 51.56 4.11
C ARG A 8 18.31 50.98 3.85
N LYS A 9 17.36 51.83 3.43
CA LYS A 9 16.02 51.44 2.99
C LYS A 9 16.02 50.63 1.68
N THR A 10 16.83 51.02 0.70
CA THR A 10 16.99 50.30 -0.56
C THR A 10 17.60 48.92 -0.34
N PHE A 11 18.59 48.81 0.55
CA PHE A 11 19.19 47.53 0.92
C PHE A 11 18.18 46.60 1.61
N ALA A 12 17.36 47.13 2.53
CA ALA A 12 16.31 46.38 3.20
C ALA A 12 15.23 45.89 2.22
N ILE A 13 14.81 46.72 1.27
CA ILE A 13 13.81 46.34 0.26
C ILE A 13 14.36 45.25 -0.66
N THR A 14 15.61 45.35 -1.12
CA THR A 14 16.24 44.32 -1.95
C THR A 14 16.39 43.00 -1.20
N ALA A 15 16.78 43.03 0.08
CA ALA A 15 16.89 41.84 0.91
C ALA A 15 15.53 41.15 1.11
N ILE A 16 14.46 41.92 1.38
CA ILE A 16 13.09 41.40 1.50
C ILE A 16 12.63 40.79 0.18
N LEU A 17 12.87 41.46 -0.95
CA LEU A 17 12.47 40.96 -2.26
C LEU A 17 13.17 39.65 -2.62
N ILE A 18 14.46 39.52 -2.32
CA ILE A 18 15.21 38.26 -2.48
C ILE A 18 14.63 37.18 -1.57
N CYS A 19 14.30 37.50 -0.32
CA CYS A 19 13.74 36.52 0.61
C CYS A 19 12.35 36.03 0.14
N ILE A 20 11.52 36.92 -0.39
CA ILE A 20 10.20 36.57 -0.95
C ILE A 20 10.33 35.68 -2.20
N THR A 21 11.30 35.94 -3.09
CA THR A 21 11.48 35.08 -4.28
C THR A 21 11.95 33.68 -3.91
N GLN A 22 12.74 33.49 -2.85
CA GLN A 22 13.15 32.15 -2.39
C GLN A 22 11.98 31.30 -1.89
N ILE A 23 10.93 31.92 -1.32
CA ILE A 23 9.75 31.20 -0.79
C ILE A 23 8.82 30.74 -1.94
N SER A 24 8.76 31.49 -3.05
CA SER A 24 7.89 31.18 -4.18
C SER A 24 8.38 30.05 -5.10
N PHE A 25 9.64 29.62 -4.95
CA PHE A 25 10.24 28.52 -5.73
C PHE A 25 10.54 27.28 -4.87
N ALA A 26 9.79 27.03 -3.80
CA ALA A 26 9.81 25.71 -3.20
C ALA A 26 9.43 24.70 -4.31
N PRO A 27 10.30 23.73 -4.65
CA PRO A 27 9.93 22.72 -5.63
C PRO A 27 8.66 22.06 -5.12
N SER A 28 7.61 22.06 -5.93
CA SER A 28 6.46 21.22 -5.64
C SER A 28 7.01 19.81 -5.48
N ALA A 29 6.83 19.21 -4.30
CA ALA A 29 7.18 17.82 -4.10
C ALA A 29 6.37 17.03 -5.13
N SER A 30 7.01 16.62 -6.23
CA SER A 30 6.40 15.69 -7.15
C SER A 30 6.24 14.41 -6.36
N ALA A 31 5.00 14.07 -6.01
CA ALA A 31 4.71 12.80 -5.38
C ALA A 31 5.30 11.72 -6.29
N VAL A 32 6.33 11.02 -5.80
CA VAL A 32 6.86 9.83 -6.48
C VAL A 32 5.66 8.94 -6.76
N LYS A 33 5.49 8.51 -8.01
CA LYS A 33 4.40 7.59 -8.36
C LYS A 33 4.60 6.31 -7.55
N GLY A 34 3.74 6.10 -6.56
CA GLY A 34 3.69 4.87 -5.77
C GLY A 34 2.48 4.04 -6.15
N TYR A 35 2.63 2.73 -6.09
CA TYR A 35 1.57 1.74 -6.26
C TYR A 35 1.07 1.30 -4.90
N ARG A 36 -0.25 1.19 -4.77
CA ARG A 36 -0.92 0.58 -3.63
C ARG A 36 -1.92 -0.43 -4.18
N TYR A 37 -1.76 -1.68 -3.82
CA TYR A 37 -2.56 -2.77 -4.38
C TYR A 37 -2.70 -3.90 -3.37
N TRP A 38 -3.66 -4.77 -3.65
CA TRP A 38 -3.84 -6.01 -2.90
C TRP A 38 -3.34 -7.17 -3.76
N GLY A 39 -2.41 -7.96 -3.21
CA GLY A 39 -2.10 -9.28 -3.73
C GLY A 39 -3.19 -10.26 -3.33
N TYR A 40 -3.57 -11.13 -4.27
CA TYR A 40 -4.57 -12.17 -4.07
C TYR A 40 -3.90 -13.54 -4.12
N PHE A 41 -4.17 -14.34 -3.09
CA PHE A 41 -3.57 -15.65 -2.84
C PHE A 41 -4.66 -16.65 -2.51
N GLN A 42 -4.39 -17.91 -2.79
CA GLN A 42 -5.31 -19.01 -2.53
C GLN A 42 -4.54 -20.18 -1.93
N ALA A 43 -5.25 -20.99 -1.15
CA ALA A 43 -4.79 -22.28 -0.70
C ALA A 43 -5.93 -23.28 -0.91
N SER A 44 -5.62 -24.39 -1.57
CA SER A 44 -6.55 -25.50 -1.72
C SER A 44 -6.79 -26.19 -0.36
N PRO A 45 -7.86 -26.99 -0.22
CA PRO A 45 -8.13 -27.68 1.04
C PRO A 45 -6.93 -28.50 1.52
N ASN A 46 -6.57 -28.33 2.79
CA ASN A 46 -5.41 -28.93 3.46
C ASN A 46 -4.02 -28.47 2.97
N ALA A 47 -3.94 -27.45 2.10
CA ALA A 47 -2.65 -26.87 1.75
C ALA A 47 -2.05 -26.11 2.93
N THR A 48 -0.73 -26.19 3.08
CA THR A 48 0.02 -25.52 4.15
C THR A 48 0.76 -24.26 3.67
N SER A 49 0.60 -23.90 2.39
CA SER A 49 1.30 -22.80 1.75
C SER A 49 0.39 -22.02 0.82
N TRP A 50 0.66 -20.72 0.69
CA TRP A 50 -0.03 -19.84 -0.23
C TRP A 50 0.39 -20.06 -1.68
N GLU A 51 -0.57 -20.03 -2.59
CA GLU A 51 -0.37 -19.90 -4.03
C GLU A 51 -0.81 -18.50 -4.47
N ALA A 52 0.03 -17.80 -5.24
CA ALA A 52 -0.38 -16.53 -5.83
C ALA A 52 -1.43 -16.79 -6.91
N ALA A 53 -2.57 -16.11 -6.82
CA ALA A 53 -3.66 -16.34 -7.76
C ALA A 53 -3.32 -15.73 -9.14
N MET A 54 -3.46 -16.53 -10.19
CA MET A 54 -3.23 -16.09 -11.57
C MET A 54 -4.40 -15.28 -12.16
N THR A 55 -5.53 -15.25 -11.45
CA THR A 55 -6.75 -14.53 -11.81
C THR A 55 -7.32 -13.83 -10.58
N GLY A 56 -8.18 -12.82 -10.78
CA GLY A 56 -8.91 -12.19 -9.68
C GLY A 56 -9.90 -13.13 -8.97
N PRO A 57 -10.62 -12.63 -7.94
CA PRO A 57 -11.51 -13.41 -7.07
C PRO A 57 -12.86 -13.77 -7.72
N THR A 58 -12.84 -14.10 -9.00
CA THR A 58 -14.01 -14.57 -9.77
C THR A 58 -14.03 -16.08 -9.90
N VAL A 59 -13.03 -16.78 -9.36
CA VAL A 59 -12.90 -18.23 -9.45
C VAL A 59 -13.81 -18.94 -8.45
N LYS A 60 -14.28 -20.12 -8.83
CA LYS A 60 -15.11 -20.95 -7.95
C LYS A 60 -14.23 -21.64 -6.90
N LEU A 61 -14.55 -21.44 -5.63
CA LEU A 61 -13.88 -22.08 -4.50
C LEU A 61 -14.54 -23.43 -4.14
N THR A 62 -13.82 -24.23 -3.37
CA THR A 62 -14.29 -25.48 -2.76
C THR A 62 -14.38 -25.34 -1.24
N ASP A 63 -15.20 -26.17 -0.60
CA ASP A 63 -15.22 -26.25 0.87
C ASP A 63 -13.81 -26.60 1.39
N GLY A 64 -13.37 -25.92 2.44
CA GLY A 64 -12.02 -26.11 2.99
C GLY A 64 -10.93 -25.23 2.39
N ALA A 65 -11.24 -24.46 1.34
CA ALA A 65 -10.27 -23.53 0.75
C ALA A 65 -10.02 -22.32 1.65
N VAL A 66 -8.88 -21.64 1.45
CA VAL A 66 -8.57 -20.37 2.12
C VAL A 66 -8.20 -19.31 1.09
N GLU A 67 -8.78 -18.12 1.22
CA GLU A 67 -8.40 -16.93 0.47
C GLU A 67 -7.48 -16.03 1.28
N GLY A 68 -6.47 -15.48 0.62
CA GLY A 68 -5.50 -14.56 1.20
C GLY A 68 -5.47 -13.25 0.44
N TRP A 69 -5.54 -12.14 1.18
CA TRP A 69 -5.37 -10.80 0.64
C TRP A 69 -4.23 -10.11 1.38
N SER A 70 -3.23 -9.62 0.65
CA SER A 70 -2.06 -8.98 1.24
C SER A 70 -1.86 -7.60 0.64
N PHE A 71 -2.01 -6.56 1.47
CA PHE A 71 -1.81 -5.19 1.02
C PHE A 71 -0.32 -4.92 0.79
N SER A 72 -0.01 -4.27 -0.31
CA SER A 72 1.34 -3.91 -0.71
C SER A 72 1.39 -2.46 -1.18
N ALA A 73 2.42 -1.74 -0.72
CA ALA A 73 2.74 -0.40 -1.19
C ALA A 73 4.21 -0.34 -1.63
N SER A 74 4.47 0.22 -2.79
CA SER A 74 5.80 0.26 -3.39
C SER A 74 5.96 1.46 -4.31
N ASN A 75 7.19 1.92 -4.51
CA ASN A 75 7.51 2.93 -5.54
C ASN A 75 7.63 2.31 -6.95
N ASP A 76 7.66 0.98 -7.03
CA ASP A 76 7.76 0.19 -8.28
C ASP A 76 6.67 -0.88 -8.35
N VAL A 77 6.44 -1.42 -9.55
CA VAL A 77 5.54 -2.58 -9.73
C VAL A 77 6.30 -3.84 -9.33
N THR A 78 5.97 -4.38 -8.17
CA THR A 78 6.55 -5.62 -7.64
C THR A 78 5.45 -6.66 -7.43
N PRO A 79 5.77 -7.97 -7.42
CA PRO A 79 4.81 -8.97 -6.95
C PRO A 79 4.47 -8.71 -5.47
N ALA A 80 3.21 -8.95 -5.10
CA ALA A 80 2.81 -8.97 -3.69
C ALA A 80 3.48 -10.13 -2.96
N THR A 81 3.71 -9.96 -1.66
CA THR A 81 4.05 -11.07 -0.76
C THR A 81 2.77 -11.72 -0.22
N PRO A 82 2.76 -13.04 0.02
CA PRO A 82 1.61 -13.71 0.61
C PRO A 82 1.31 -13.18 2.03
N PRO A 83 0.11 -13.44 2.57
CA PRO A 83 -0.19 -13.17 3.97
C PRO A 83 0.83 -13.81 4.92
N ASN A 84 1.12 -13.13 6.03
CA ASN A 84 2.05 -13.64 7.06
C ASN A 84 1.50 -14.86 7.79
N ASP A 85 0.19 -14.86 8.07
CA ASP A 85 -0.48 -15.99 8.69
C ASP A 85 -0.65 -17.13 7.68
N SER A 86 -0.53 -18.36 8.16
CA SER A 86 -0.73 -19.55 7.34
C SER A 86 -2.19 -19.70 6.89
N PRO A 87 -2.46 -20.35 5.74
CA PRO A 87 -3.81 -20.65 5.29
C PRO A 87 -4.46 -21.80 6.09
N ASP A 88 -4.61 -21.64 7.40
CA ASP A 88 -5.10 -22.67 8.30
C ASP A 88 -6.63 -22.68 8.38
N PHE A 89 -7.26 -23.41 7.46
CA PHE A 89 -8.71 -23.58 7.42
C PHE A 89 -9.29 -24.13 8.74
N ALA A 90 -8.61 -25.08 9.37
CA ALA A 90 -9.12 -25.74 10.57
C ALA A 90 -9.27 -24.75 11.73
N THR A 91 -8.29 -23.84 11.88
CA THR A 91 -8.36 -22.76 12.87
C THR A 91 -9.35 -21.67 12.44
N LEU A 92 -9.30 -21.22 11.18
CA LEU A 92 -10.14 -20.10 10.69
C LEU A 92 -11.63 -20.41 10.70
N CYS A 93 -12.01 -21.68 10.51
CA CYS A 93 -13.40 -22.11 10.40
C CYS A 93 -13.82 -23.07 11.52
N ALA A 94 -13.09 -23.14 12.63
CA ALA A 94 -13.35 -24.07 13.74
C ALA A 94 -14.81 -24.01 14.25
N ASP A 95 -15.36 -22.80 14.37
CA ASP A 95 -16.72 -22.56 14.87
C ASP A 95 -17.75 -22.43 13.74
N THR A 96 -17.38 -22.76 12.50
CA THR A 96 -18.27 -22.66 11.33
C THR A 96 -18.76 -24.05 10.93
N PRO A 97 -19.99 -24.46 11.33
CA PRO A 97 -20.53 -25.75 10.96
C PRO A 97 -20.83 -25.83 9.46
N GLU A 98 -20.85 -27.05 8.94
CA GLU A 98 -21.31 -27.31 7.58
C GLU A 98 -22.80 -26.96 7.45
N ALA A 99 -23.16 -26.37 6.30
CA ALA A 99 -24.53 -26.04 5.96
C ALA A 99 -24.87 -26.59 4.58
N ASN A 100 -26.06 -27.17 4.45
CA ASN A 100 -26.49 -27.81 3.21
C ASN A 100 -26.44 -26.84 2.02
N GLY A 101 -25.80 -27.26 0.93
CA GLY A 101 -25.65 -26.45 -0.29
C GLY A 101 -24.72 -25.25 -0.14
N LYS A 102 -23.91 -25.17 0.92
CA LYS A 102 -22.91 -24.12 1.17
C LYS A 102 -21.51 -24.72 1.25
N ILE A 103 -20.53 -23.85 1.07
CA ILE A 103 -19.12 -24.13 1.32
C ILE A 103 -18.62 -23.18 2.40
N ARG A 104 -17.58 -23.58 3.13
CA ARG A 104 -16.82 -22.78 4.07
C ARG A 104 -15.49 -22.43 3.42
N VAL A 105 -15.10 -21.18 3.61
CA VAL A 105 -13.87 -20.63 3.06
C VAL A 105 -13.21 -19.82 4.17
N GLY A 106 -11.96 -20.15 4.50
CA GLY A 106 -11.16 -19.33 5.40
C GLY A 106 -10.74 -18.03 4.70
N LEU A 107 -10.64 -16.93 5.45
CA LEU A 107 -10.19 -15.65 4.90
C LEU A 107 -9.08 -15.07 5.77
N VAL A 108 -7.95 -14.76 5.15
CA VAL A 108 -6.83 -14.07 5.79
C VAL A 108 -6.62 -12.72 5.10
N ILE A 109 -6.67 -11.64 5.87
CA ILE A 109 -6.41 -10.28 5.40
C ILE A 109 -5.16 -9.75 6.10
N ASN A 110 -4.06 -9.65 5.35
CA ASN A 110 -2.83 -9.02 5.79
C ASN A 110 -2.81 -7.56 5.35
N PHE A 111 -3.01 -6.64 6.29
CA PHE A 111 -3.10 -5.20 6.01
C PHE A 111 -1.75 -4.54 5.66
N GLY A 112 -0.65 -5.28 5.71
CA GLY A 112 0.68 -4.74 5.53
C GLY A 112 1.15 -3.97 6.78
N PRO A 113 2.20 -3.15 6.67
CA PRO A 113 2.74 -2.38 7.79
C PRO A 113 1.75 -1.31 8.28
N GLU A 114 1.85 -0.93 9.56
CA GLU A 114 1.00 0.13 10.16
C GLU A 114 1.14 1.50 9.47
N SER A 115 2.28 1.75 8.83
CA SER A 115 2.57 2.99 8.12
C SER A 115 3.23 2.73 6.77
N ILE A 116 2.94 3.58 5.79
CA ILE A 116 3.46 3.56 4.42
C ILE A 116 4.20 4.86 4.15
#